data_AF-A0A9E5WVA9-F1
#
_entry.id   AF-A0A9E5WVA9-F1
#
_cell.length_a   1.000
_cell.length_b   1.000
_cell.length_c   1.000
_cell.angle_alpha   90.00
_cell.angle_beta   90.00
_cell.angle_gamma   90.00
#
_symmetry.space_group_name_H-M   'P 1'
#
loop_
_entity.id
_entity.type
_entity.pdbx_description
1 polymer ?
#
loop_
_entity_poly.entity_id
_entity_poly.type
_entity_poly.pdbx_seq_one_letter_code
_entity_poly.pdbx_strand_id
1 'polypeptide(L)'
;NRKLASLYFGGGTPSLAPLGVIDAVIRACERLWGFAPEPEITIEANPTDAEQLHFEALANAGVNRLSLGVQSLRDDALAFLGRDHDAAGARRAIETARRIFNRTTFDLIYARPGQTLDAWREELSEALDFGAGHLSLYQLTIEPGTAFAKAVNAGRWAPANEDQCADQFDLAQEMTAAAGLPAYEISNHASPAEHSRHNLIYWNYHDYIGVGPGAHGRLSIDGRRLATEAAKAPADYLAGGADGYAIEQLDAAAQLVERLTMGLRLTDGITLYADDYFYADEARTKRLHALIADDLVTLDCGRLRATANGRRVLNAVLFELLR
;
A
#
# COMPACT_ATOMS: atom_id res chain seq x y z
N ASN A 1 14.49 16.36 17.82
CA ASN A 1 13.45 15.53 18.48
C ASN A 1 12.27 15.32 17.55
N ARG A 2 12.34 14.31 16.67
CA ARG A 2 11.20 13.87 15.84
C ARG A 2 10.38 12.85 16.63
N LYS A 3 9.05 12.92 16.52
CA LYS A 3 8.11 11.97 17.14
C LYS A 3 7.57 11.01 16.09
N LEU A 4 7.26 9.78 16.49
CA LEU A 4 6.64 8.79 15.61
C LEU A 4 5.16 9.10 15.41
N ALA A 5 4.76 9.40 14.18
CA ALA A 5 3.36 9.58 13.82
C ALA A 5 2.65 8.24 13.53
N SER A 6 3.42 7.21 13.12
CA SER A 6 2.90 5.88 12.86
C SER A 6 3.93 4.78 13.14
N LEU A 7 3.43 3.57 13.38
CA LEU A 7 4.15 2.30 13.45
C LEU A 7 3.33 1.25 12.69
N TYR A 8 3.97 0.43 11.88
CA TYR A 8 3.29 -0.59 11.09
C TYR A 8 4.03 -1.90 11.19
N PHE A 9 3.30 -2.92 11.62
CA PHE A 9 3.72 -4.30 11.62
C PHE A 9 3.21 -4.93 10.32
N GLY A 10 4.10 -5.07 9.35
CA GLY A 10 3.80 -5.60 8.02
C GLY A 10 4.77 -6.68 7.58
N GLY A 11 4.42 -7.33 6.47
CA GLY A 11 5.23 -8.37 5.85
C GLY A 11 5.00 -9.74 6.47
N GLY A 12 4.95 -10.78 5.61
CA GLY A 12 4.54 -12.11 6.05
C GLY A 12 3.16 -12.06 6.70
N THR A 13 3.07 -12.56 7.95
CA THR A 13 1.85 -12.51 8.77
C THR A 13 2.22 -12.07 10.19
N PRO A 14 2.36 -10.75 10.45
CA PRO A 14 2.93 -10.25 11.70
C PRO A 14 2.04 -10.52 12.92
N SER A 15 0.73 -10.69 12.72
CA SER A 15 -0.22 -11.17 13.73
C SER A 15 0.09 -12.55 14.33
N LEU A 16 0.93 -13.37 13.66
CA LEU A 16 1.40 -14.64 14.22
C LEU A 16 2.56 -14.47 15.20
N ALA A 17 3.15 -13.28 15.29
CA ALA A 17 4.21 -13.02 16.26
C ALA A 17 3.68 -13.17 17.70
N PRO A 18 4.48 -13.70 18.64
CA PRO A 18 4.08 -13.72 20.04
C PRO A 18 3.74 -12.32 20.52
N LEU A 19 2.64 -12.16 21.26
CA LEU A 19 2.14 -10.85 21.67
C LEU A 19 3.17 -10.02 22.46
N GLY A 20 4.02 -10.68 23.25
CA GLY A 20 5.11 -10.03 23.96
C GLY A 20 6.15 -9.37 23.04
N VAL A 21 6.31 -9.85 21.81
CA VAL A 21 7.18 -9.22 20.79
C VAL A 21 6.54 -7.92 20.30
N ILE A 22 5.24 -7.91 20.01
CA ILE A 22 4.51 -6.71 19.58
C ILE A 22 4.59 -5.62 20.67
N ASP A 23 4.28 -5.97 21.92
CA ASP A 23 4.38 -5.05 23.07
C ASP A 23 5.82 -4.53 23.25
N ALA A 24 6.83 -5.41 23.16
CA ALA A 24 8.23 -5.01 23.29
C ALA A 24 8.67 -4.01 22.21
N VAL A 25 8.22 -4.19 20.96
CA VAL A 25 8.52 -3.27 19.85
C VAL A 25 7.84 -1.92 20.08
N ILE A 26 6.55 -1.90 20.43
CA ILE A 26 5.82 -0.64 20.71
C ILE A 26 6.52 0.14 21.83
N ARG A 27 6.89 -0.54 22.94
CA ARG A 27 7.62 0.08 24.06
C ARG A 27 9.01 0.57 23.66
N ALA A 28 9.71 -0.14 22.78
CA ALA A 28 11.01 0.29 22.27
C ALA A 28 10.86 1.58 21.44
N CYS A 29 9.86 1.64 20.57
CA CYS A 29 9.54 2.82 19.78
C CYS A 29 9.22 4.04 20.67
N GLU A 30 8.38 3.86 21.69
CA GLU A 30 8.03 4.92 22.64
C GLU A 30 9.27 5.41 23.43
N ARG A 31 10.13 4.49 23.88
CA ARG A 31 11.35 4.85 24.62
C ARG A 31 12.37 5.61 23.76
N LEU A 32 12.56 5.21 22.50
CA LEU A 32 13.61 5.75 21.64
C LEU A 32 13.24 7.08 20.99
N TRP A 33 12.00 7.22 20.54
CA TRP A 33 11.53 8.40 19.82
C TRP A 33 10.33 9.05 20.49
N GLY A 34 9.46 8.23 21.10
CA GLY A 34 8.16 8.63 21.59
C GLY A 34 7.16 8.87 20.46
N PHE A 35 5.89 8.70 20.77
CA PHE A 35 4.81 8.91 19.81
C PHE A 35 4.34 10.38 19.76
N ALA A 36 3.86 10.77 18.58
CA ALA A 36 3.05 11.98 18.41
C ALA A 36 1.69 11.77 19.09
N PRO A 37 0.90 12.83 19.32
CA PRO A 37 -0.50 12.67 19.75
C PRO A 37 -1.25 11.76 18.77
N GLU A 38 -1.98 10.78 19.31
CA GLU A 38 -2.79 9.83 18.55
C GLU A 38 -2.00 9.10 17.43
N PRO A 39 -0.94 8.34 17.75
CA PRO A 39 -0.16 7.65 16.73
C PRO A 39 -1.00 6.58 16.03
N GLU A 40 -0.77 6.35 14.74
CA GLU A 40 -1.36 5.19 14.05
C GLU A 40 -0.47 3.96 14.27
N ILE A 41 -0.97 2.94 14.95
CA ILE A 41 -0.26 1.67 15.15
C ILE A 41 -1.05 0.58 14.42
N THR A 42 -0.56 0.18 13.25
CA THR A 42 -1.20 -0.78 12.36
C THR A 42 -0.55 -2.16 12.44
N ILE A 43 -1.34 -3.22 12.37
CA ILE A 43 -0.85 -4.59 12.13
C ILE A 43 -1.62 -5.27 10.98
N GLU A 44 -0.90 -6.04 10.17
CA GLU A 44 -1.50 -6.95 9.18
C GLU A 44 -1.89 -8.29 9.80
N ALA A 45 -3.05 -8.81 9.39
CA ALA A 45 -3.53 -10.13 9.78
C ALA A 45 -4.28 -10.82 8.63
N ASN A 46 -4.32 -12.14 8.62
CA ASN A 46 -5.24 -12.90 7.78
C ASN A 46 -6.54 -13.18 8.56
N PRO A 47 -7.67 -13.42 7.86
CA PRO A 47 -8.96 -13.59 8.51
C PRO A 47 -9.17 -14.99 9.11
N THR A 48 -8.11 -15.73 9.43
CA THR A 48 -8.23 -17.09 10.00
C THR A 48 -8.82 -17.03 11.41
N ASP A 49 -9.57 -18.06 11.82
CA ASP A 49 -10.18 -18.10 13.16
C ASP A 49 -9.11 -18.04 14.28
N ALA A 50 -7.91 -18.60 14.02
CA ALA A 50 -6.80 -18.58 14.97
C ALA A 50 -6.25 -17.17 15.22
N GLU A 51 -6.17 -16.33 14.19
CA GLU A 51 -5.70 -14.95 14.34
C GLU A 51 -6.74 -14.06 15.01
N GLN A 52 -8.03 -14.29 14.75
CA GLN A 52 -9.13 -13.54 15.36
C GLN A 52 -9.12 -13.62 16.90
N LEU A 53 -8.69 -14.75 17.48
CA LEU A 53 -8.56 -14.93 18.92
C LEU A 53 -7.55 -13.95 19.57
N HIS A 54 -6.64 -13.36 18.79
CA HIS A 54 -5.62 -12.45 19.29
C HIS A 54 -5.97 -10.97 19.11
N PHE A 55 -7.08 -10.63 18.45
CA PHE A 55 -7.42 -9.23 18.12
C PHE A 55 -7.57 -8.34 19.35
N GLU A 56 -8.30 -8.79 20.38
CA GLU A 56 -8.43 -8.02 21.63
C GLU A 56 -7.08 -7.82 22.31
N ALA A 57 -6.24 -8.85 22.27
CA ALA A 57 -4.92 -8.81 22.90
C ALA A 57 -3.98 -7.84 22.18
N LEU A 58 -4.06 -7.78 20.84
CA LEU A 58 -3.35 -6.80 20.01
C LEU A 58 -3.83 -5.37 20.31
N ALA A 59 -5.15 -5.16 20.39
CA ALA A 59 -5.73 -3.86 20.74
C ALA A 59 -5.24 -3.39 22.13
N ASN A 60 -5.24 -4.28 23.11
CA ASN A 60 -4.73 -4.02 24.46
C ASN A 60 -3.22 -3.74 24.50
N ALA A 61 -2.45 -4.26 23.55
CA ALA A 61 -1.02 -3.95 23.41
C ALA A 61 -0.76 -2.55 22.79
N GLY A 62 -1.81 -1.86 22.34
CA GLY A 62 -1.73 -0.51 21.77
C GLY A 62 -1.90 -0.44 20.25
N VAL A 63 -2.14 -1.57 19.57
CA VAL A 63 -2.53 -1.57 18.16
C VAL A 63 -3.90 -0.92 18.03
N ASN A 64 -4.04 0.07 17.16
CA ASN A 64 -5.29 0.81 16.98
C ASN A 64 -5.82 0.81 15.54
N ARG A 65 -5.10 0.14 14.62
CA ARG A 65 -5.56 -0.11 13.25
C ARG A 65 -5.24 -1.54 12.82
N LEU A 66 -6.20 -2.22 12.19
CA LEU A 66 -6.01 -3.56 11.63
C LEU A 66 -6.12 -3.53 10.10
N SER A 67 -5.22 -4.23 9.41
CA SER A 67 -5.28 -4.49 7.96
C SER A 67 -5.51 -5.97 7.71
N LEU A 68 -6.67 -6.34 7.17
CA LEU A 68 -7.07 -7.73 6.94
C LEU A 68 -6.86 -8.17 5.49
N GLY A 69 -6.08 -9.22 5.29
CA GLY A 69 -5.86 -9.82 3.99
C GLY A 69 -7.00 -10.73 3.51
N VAL A 70 -8.21 -10.18 3.28
CA VAL A 70 -9.42 -10.94 2.90
C VAL A 70 -9.34 -11.52 1.48
N GLN A 71 -8.89 -10.70 0.53
CA GLN A 71 -8.69 -10.94 -0.90
C GLN A 71 -9.93 -11.23 -1.73
N SER A 72 -10.91 -11.95 -1.19
CA SER A 72 -12.16 -12.30 -1.87
C SER A 72 -13.23 -12.70 -0.84
N LEU A 73 -14.49 -12.44 -1.19
CA LEU A 73 -15.70 -12.90 -0.49
C LEU A 73 -16.38 -14.06 -1.25
N ARG A 74 -15.61 -14.74 -2.11
CA ARG A 74 -16.02 -15.90 -2.92
C ARG A 74 -15.02 -17.04 -2.76
N ASP A 75 -15.50 -18.24 -2.42
CA ASP A 75 -14.67 -19.41 -2.06
C ASP A 75 -13.84 -19.95 -3.23
N ASP A 76 -14.39 -19.93 -4.45
CA ASP A 76 -13.70 -20.33 -5.66
C ASP A 76 -12.50 -19.42 -5.96
N ALA A 77 -12.68 -18.11 -5.80
CA ALA A 77 -11.61 -17.13 -5.92
C ALA A 77 -10.57 -17.27 -4.80
N LEU A 78 -10.98 -17.56 -3.56
CA LEU A 78 -10.04 -17.82 -2.45
C LEU A 78 -9.19 -19.07 -2.72
N ALA A 79 -9.80 -20.15 -3.19
CA ALA A 79 -9.10 -21.36 -3.59
C ALA A 79 -8.11 -21.10 -4.74
N PHE A 80 -8.52 -20.31 -5.75
CA PHE A 80 -7.63 -19.88 -6.84
C PHE A 80 -6.43 -19.07 -6.33
N LEU A 81 -6.66 -18.15 -5.39
CA LEU A 81 -5.64 -17.32 -4.77
C LEU A 81 -4.77 -18.07 -3.74
N GLY A 82 -5.04 -19.35 -3.49
CA GLY A 82 -4.29 -20.19 -2.56
C GLY A 82 -4.49 -19.80 -1.09
N ARG A 83 -5.67 -19.26 -0.74
CA ARG A 83 -5.99 -18.88 0.63
C ARG A 83 -6.47 -20.06 1.46
N ASP A 84 -6.14 -20.04 2.74
CA ASP A 84 -6.44 -21.06 3.74
C ASP A 84 -7.66 -20.72 4.61
N HIS A 85 -8.39 -19.66 4.26
CA HIS A 85 -9.68 -19.28 4.82
C HIS A 85 -10.79 -19.36 3.77
N ASP A 86 -12.03 -19.47 4.24
CA ASP A 86 -13.23 -19.39 3.42
C ASP A 86 -13.89 -18.00 3.53
N ALA A 87 -14.86 -17.75 2.65
CA ALA A 87 -15.52 -16.47 2.58
C ALA A 87 -16.38 -16.22 3.84
N ALA A 88 -16.89 -17.26 4.49
CA ALA A 88 -17.63 -17.12 5.76
C ALA A 88 -16.70 -16.62 6.88
N GLY A 89 -15.48 -17.16 6.97
CA GLY A 89 -14.44 -16.75 7.89
C GLY A 89 -13.98 -15.32 7.63
N ALA A 90 -13.80 -14.94 6.37
CA ALA A 90 -13.50 -13.57 5.98
C ALA A 90 -14.55 -12.58 6.52
N ARG A 91 -15.84 -12.85 6.33
CA ARG A 91 -16.93 -11.99 6.84
C ARG A 91 -16.90 -11.88 8.36
N ARG A 92 -16.75 -13.00 9.07
CA ARG A 92 -16.64 -13.01 10.55
C ARG A 92 -15.44 -12.20 11.03
N ALA A 93 -14.30 -12.31 10.35
CA ALA A 93 -13.09 -11.56 10.69
C ALA A 93 -13.28 -10.05 10.51
N ILE A 94 -13.91 -9.61 9.41
CA ILE A 94 -14.22 -8.19 9.17
C ILE A 94 -15.12 -7.65 10.29
N GLU A 95 -16.22 -8.35 10.62
CA GLU A 95 -17.14 -7.93 11.68
C GLU A 95 -16.45 -7.86 13.05
N THR A 96 -15.63 -8.88 13.36
CA THR A 96 -14.90 -8.95 14.63
C THR A 96 -13.88 -7.82 14.75
N ALA A 97 -13.11 -7.57 13.69
CA ALA A 97 -12.14 -6.49 13.66
C ALA A 97 -12.79 -5.13 13.88
N ARG A 98 -13.93 -4.85 13.25
CA ARG A 98 -14.67 -3.59 13.41
C ARG A 98 -15.21 -3.36 14.82
N ARG A 99 -15.46 -4.43 15.58
CA ARG A 99 -15.90 -4.32 16.99
C ARG A 99 -14.74 -4.01 17.94
N ILE A 100 -13.53 -4.43 17.59
CA ILE A 100 -12.36 -4.39 18.46
C ILE A 100 -11.50 -3.15 18.18
N PHE A 101 -11.24 -2.87 16.89
CA PHE A 101 -10.33 -1.81 16.49
C PHE A 101 -11.10 -0.56 16.04
N ASN A 102 -10.59 0.60 16.44
CA ASN A 102 -11.16 1.89 16.04
C ASN A 102 -11.10 2.10 14.52
N ARG A 103 -10.05 1.57 13.88
CA ARG A 103 -9.81 1.72 12.45
C ARG A 103 -9.49 0.36 11.84
N THR A 104 -10.11 0.05 10.72
CA THR A 104 -9.91 -1.23 10.02
C THR A 104 -9.88 -0.99 8.52
N THR A 105 -9.02 -1.73 7.84
CA THR A 105 -9.12 -1.96 6.40
C THR A 105 -9.13 -3.45 6.12
N PHE A 106 -9.67 -3.83 4.97
CA PHE A 106 -9.44 -5.13 4.41
C PHE A 106 -9.17 -5.04 2.91
N ASP A 107 -8.42 -6.01 2.44
CA ASP A 107 -7.89 -6.04 1.10
C ASP A 107 -8.76 -6.95 0.23
N LEU A 108 -9.04 -6.54 -1.01
CA LEU A 108 -9.65 -7.36 -2.05
C LEU A 108 -8.78 -7.36 -3.30
N ILE A 109 -8.76 -8.48 -4.01
CA ILE A 109 -8.06 -8.64 -5.28
C ILE A 109 -9.10 -8.77 -6.40
N TYR A 110 -9.16 -7.79 -7.30
CA TYR A 110 -10.03 -7.80 -8.49
C TYR A 110 -9.24 -8.18 -9.75
N ALA A 111 -9.88 -8.15 -10.92
CA ALA A 111 -9.32 -8.57 -12.21
C ALA A 111 -8.83 -10.03 -12.21
N ARG A 112 -9.54 -10.89 -11.48
CA ARG A 112 -9.26 -12.32 -11.41
C ARG A 112 -9.70 -13.02 -12.71
N PRO A 113 -9.08 -14.15 -13.10
CA PRO A 113 -9.48 -14.86 -14.31
C PRO A 113 -10.97 -15.24 -14.28
N GLY A 114 -11.71 -14.85 -15.31
CA GLY A 114 -13.14 -15.12 -15.42
C GLY A 114 -14.06 -14.26 -14.54
N GLN A 115 -13.52 -13.31 -13.76
CA GLN A 115 -14.34 -12.38 -13.00
C GLN A 115 -15.04 -11.40 -13.95
N THR A 116 -16.37 -11.45 -13.99
CA THR A 116 -17.16 -10.51 -14.79
C THR A 116 -17.32 -9.17 -14.05
N LEU A 117 -17.67 -8.12 -14.79
CA LEU A 117 -17.97 -6.81 -14.20
C LEU A 117 -19.13 -6.88 -13.20
N ASP A 118 -20.16 -7.67 -13.49
CA ASP A 118 -21.30 -7.87 -12.59
C ASP A 118 -20.91 -8.63 -11.31
N ALA A 119 -20.10 -9.68 -11.43
CA ALA A 119 -19.59 -10.41 -10.27
C ALA A 119 -18.70 -9.52 -9.39
N TRP A 120 -17.91 -8.63 -9.99
CA TRP A 120 -17.13 -7.63 -9.25
C TRP A 120 -18.04 -6.61 -8.56
N ARG A 121 -19.08 -6.11 -9.24
CA ARG A 121 -20.08 -5.21 -8.64
C ARG A 121 -20.73 -5.81 -7.42
N GLU A 122 -21.19 -7.06 -7.51
CA GLU A 122 -21.84 -7.75 -6.40
C GLU A 122 -20.91 -7.93 -5.20
N GLU A 123 -19.67 -8.36 -5.44
CA GLU A 123 -18.68 -8.55 -4.38
C GLU A 123 -18.25 -7.23 -3.73
N LEU A 124 -18.03 -6.18 -4.53
CA LEU A 124 -17.69 -4.85 -4.01
C LEU A 124 -18.86 -4.20 -3.26
N SER A 125 -20.10 -4.40 -3.71
CA SER A 125 -21.28 -3.95 -2.97
C SER A 125 -21.33 -4.58 -1.58
N GLU A 126 -21.12 -5.90 -1.51
CA GLU A 126 -21.07 -6.62 -0.25
C GLU A 126 -19.91 -6.13 0.65
N ALA A 127 -18.75 -5.85 0.06
CA ALA A 127 -17.61 -5.28 0.77
C ALA A 127 -17.94 -3.90 1.39
N LEU A 128 -18.62 -3.04 0.63
CA LEU A 128 -19.03 -1.70 1.08
C LEU A 128 -20.10 -1.76 2.19
N ASP A 129 -21.00 -2.75 2.14
CA ASP A 129 -22.03 -2.96 3.17
C ASP A 129 -21.45 -3.32 4.55
N PHE A 130 -20.21 -3.85 4.59
CA PHE A 130 -19.49 -3.98 5.86
C PHE A 130 -19.15 -2.64 6.49
N GLY A 131 -19.30 -1.49 5.84
CA GLY A 131 -19.11 -0.17 6.46
C GLY A 131 -17.74 0.03 7.10
N ALA A 132 -16.68 -0.54 6.50
CA ALA A 132 -15.31 -0.22 6.88
C ALA A 132 -14.97 1.21 6.44
N GLY A 133 -14.26 1.96 7.27
CA GLY A 133 -13.86 3.34 6.95
C GLY A 133 -12.76 3.43 5.87
N HIS A 134 -12.21 2.28 5.47
CA HIS A 134 -11.13 2.15 4.51
C HIS A 134 -11.19 0.77 3.83
N LEU A 135 -10.91 0.73 2.52
CA LEU A 135 -10.77 -0.49 1.72
C LEU A 135 -9.48 -0.42 0.90
N SER A 136 -8.83 -1.57 0.73
CA SER A 136 -7.70 -1.71 -0.19
C SER A 136 -8.12 -2.62 -1.35
N LEU A 137 -8.14 -2.10 -2.57
CA LEU A 137 -8.53 -2.80 -3.79
C LEU A 137 -7.32 -2.94 -4.71
N TYR A 138 -6.82 -4.17 -4.85
CA TYR A 138 -5.65 -4.49 -5.67
C TYR A 138 -6.06 -5.20 -6.96
N GLN A 139 -5.51 -4.76 -8.09
CA GLN A 139 -5.61 -5.54 -9.31
C GLN A 139 -4.72 -6.79 -9.19
N LEU A 140 -5.22 -7.96 -9.59
CA LEU A 140 -4.38 -9.14 -9.70
C LEU A 140 -3.22 -8.89 -10.67
N THR A 141 -2.00 -8.88 -10.14
CA THR A 141 -0.78 -8.66 -10.92
C THR A 141 0.06 -9.93 -10.93
N ILE A 142 0.60 -10.27 -12.11
CA ILE A 142 1.39 -11.48 -12.31
C ILE A 142 2.87 -11.16 -12.17
N GLU A 143 3.39 -11.33 -10.97
CA GLU A 143 4.79 -11.02 -10.68
C GLU A 143 5.75 -12.10 -11.21
N PRO A 144 6.87 -11.74 -11.84
CA PRO A 144 7.90 -12.68 -12.28
C PRO A 144 8.37 -13.60 -11.15
N GLY A 145 8.59 -14.88 -11.47
CA GLY A 145 9.08 -15.88 -10.51
C GLY A 145 8.02 -16.50 -9.60
N THR A 146 6.80 -15.96 -9.58
CA THR A 146 5.69 -16.52 -8.78
C THR A 146 5.11 -17.82 -9.37
N ALA A 147 4.34 -18.55 -8.55
CA ALA A 147 3.57 -19.70 -9.02
C ALA A 147 2.55 -19.34 -10.11
N PHE A 148 1.99 -18.13 -10.04
CA PHE A 148 1.07 -17.59 -11.04
C PHE A 148 1.78 -17.34 -12.37
N ALA A 149 2.94 -16.68 -12.37
CA ALA A 149 3.73 -16.50 -13.59
C ALA A 149 4.07 -17.84 -14.26
N LYS A 150 4.46 -18.85 -13.47
CA LYS A 150 4.71 -20.20 -13.99
C LYS A 150 3.46 -20.85 -14.58
N ALA A 151 2.27 -20.59 -14.02
CA ALA A 151 1.01 -21.13 -14.51
C ALA A 151 0.54 -20.46 -15.81
N VAL A 152 0.64 -19.14 -15.88
CA VAL A 152 0.32 -18.36 -17.08
C VAL A 152 1.26 -18.73 -18.23
N ASN A 153 2.57 -18.81 -17.98
CA ASN A 153 3.56 -19.21 -19.00
C ASN A 153 3.35 -20.65 -19.49
N ALA A 154 2.78 -21.52 -18.65
CA ALA A 154 2.41 -22.88 -19.01
C ALA A 154 1.02 -22.99 -19.67
N GLY A 155 0.32 -21.87 -19.92
CA GLY A 155 -1.00 -21.84 -20.54
C GLY A 155 -2.12 -22.43 -19.68
N ARG A 156 -1.93 -22.55 -18.35
CA ARG A 156 -2.95 -23.14 -17.45
C ARG A 156 -4.17 -22.23 -17.28
N TRP A 157 -3.99 -20.92 -17.41
CA TRP A 157 -5.02 -19.90 -17.41
C TRP A 157 -4.44 -18.59 -17.96
N ALA A 158 -5.30 -17.64 -18.34
CA ALA A 158 -4.91 -16.33 -18.83
C ALA A 158 -5.37 -15.23 -17.85
N PRO A 159 -4.55 -14.20 -17.59
CA PRO A 159 -4.98 -13.02 -16.83
C PRO A 159 -6.16 -12.32 -17.51
N ALA A 160 -6.89 -11.50 -16.74
CA ALA A 160 -7.86 -10.58 -17.31
C ALA A 160 -7.19 -9.68 -18.36
N ASN A 161 -7.89 -9.38 -19.43
CA ASN A 161 -7.36 -8.48 -20.45
C ASN A 161 -7.41 -7.01 -19.97
N GLU A 162 -6.75 -6.12 -20.70
CA GLU A 162 -6.60 -4.71 -20.31
C GLU A 162 -7.96 -4.00 -20.21
N ASP A 163 -8.90 -4.25 -21.13
CA ASP A 163 -10.23 -3.65 -21.11
C ASP A 163 -11.02 -4.08 -19.85
N GLN A 164 -10.99 -5.37 -19.51
CA GLN A 164 -11.62 -5.89 -18.30
C GLN A 164 -11.00 -5.30 -17.02
N CYS A 165 -9.68 -5.16 -16.99
CA CYS A 165 -8.98 -4.53 -15.88
C CYS A 165 -9.44 -3.07 -15.71
N ALA A 166 -9.52 -2.33 -16.81
CA ALA A 166 -9.94 -0.93 -16.83
C ALA A 166 -11.40 -0.76 -16.39
N ASP A 167 -12.33 -1.56 -16.92
CA ASP A 167 -13.74 -1.51 -16.55
C ASP A 167 -13.95 -1.80 -15.05
N GLN A 168 -13.23 -2.79 -14.50
CA GLN A 168 -13.32 -3.14 -13.08
C GLN A 168 -12.67 -2.11 -12.17
N PHE A 169 -11.57 -1.49 -12.61
CA PHE A 169 -10.96 -0.36 -11.92
C PHE A 169 -11.92 0.82 -11.87
N ASP A 170 -12.50 1.23 -13.01
CA ASP A 170 -13.44 2.35 -13.08
C ASP A 170 -14.67 2.11 -12.21
N LEU A 171 -15.24 0.89 -12.25
CA LEU A 171 -16.35 0.51 -11.38
C LEU A 171 -15.98 0.64 -9.90
N ALA A 172 -14.78 0.21 -9.51
CA ALA A 172 -14.31 0.34 -8.14
C ALA A 172 -14.21 1.82 -7.72
N GLN A 173 -13.67 2.68 -8.59
CA GLN A 173 -13.59 4.12 -8.33
C GLN A 173 -14.98 4.76 -8.15
N GLU A 174 -15.94 4.42 -9.02
CA GLU A 174 -17.30 4.93 -8.96
C GLU A 174 -18.01 4.50 -7.66
N MET A 175 -18.03 3.20 -7.38
CA MET A 175 -18.76 2.65 -6.24
C MET A 175 -18.19 3.12 -4.90
N THR A 176 -16.87 3.13 -4.76
CA THR A 176 -16.22 3.58 -3.51
C THR A 176 -16.43 5.08 -3.28
N ALA A 177 -16.33 5.92 -4.33
CA ALA A 177 -16.63 7.34 -4.23
C ALA A 177 -18.10 7.59 -3.85
N ALA A 178 -19.04 6.86 -4.46
CA ALA A 178 -20.47 6.96 -4.13
C ALA A 178 -20.79 6.54 -2.69
N ALA A 179 -20.02 5.59 -2.14
CA ALA A 179 -20.10 5.17 -0.74
C ALA A 179 -19.36 6.09 0.25
N GLY A 180 -18.78 7.20 -0.21
CA GLY A 180 -18.05 8.14 0.65
C GLY A 180 -16.61 7.71 0.99
N LEU A 181 -16.06 6.75 0.27
CA LEU A 181 -14.68 6.25 0.38
C LEU A 181 -13.90 6.58 -0.90
N PRO A 182 -13.66 7.86 -1.24
CA PRO A 182 -12.92 8.18 -2.45
C PRO A 182 -11.50 7.61 -2.40
N ALA A 183 -10.95 7.33 -3.59
CA ALA A 183 -9.55 6.94 -3.71
C ALA A 183 -8.63 8.11 -3.34
N TYR A 184 -7.71 7.89 -2.41
CA TYR A 184 -6.66 8.86 -2.07
C TYR A 184 -5.31 8.49 -2.67
N GLU A 185 -5.15 7.22 -3.04
CA GLU A 185 -4.09 6.71 -3.89
C GLU A 185 -4.63 5.59 -4.81
N ILE A 186 -3.81 4.83 -5.53
CA ILE A 186 -4.23 3.88 -6.57
C ILE A 186 -5.06 2.72 -6.02
N SER A 187 -4.67 2.12 -4.91
CA SER A 187 -5.29 0.91 -4.38
C SER A 187 -6.09 1.12 -3.10
N ASN A 188 -6.12 2.30 -2.50
CA ASN A 188 -6.70 2.55 -1.19
C ASN A 188 -7.76 3.65 -1.27
N HIS A 189 -8.91 3.33 -0.67
CA HIS A 189 -10.16 4.05 -0.76
C HIS A 189 -10.68 4.30 0.64
N ALA A 190 -10.82 5.56 1.03
CA ALA A 190 -11.16 5.92 2.39
C ALA A 190 -11.64 7.36 2.53
N SER A 191 -12.45 7.60 3.56
CA SER A 191 -12.71 8.97 4.01
C SER A 191 -11.42 9.63 4.52
N PRO A 192 -11.26 10.97 4.46
CA PRO A 192 -10.01 11.64 4.84
C PRO A 192 -9.48 11.31 6.25
N ALA A 193 -10.37 11.09 7.21
CA ALA A 193 -9.98 10.73 8.58
C ALA A 193 -9.41 9.30 8.69
N GLU A 194 -9.72 8.45 7.71
CA GLU A 194 -9.38 7.04 7.69
C GLU A 194 -8.20 6.70 6.78
N HIS A 195 -7.60 7.69 6.09
CA HIS A 195 -6.39 7.49 5.28
C HIS A 195 -5.28 6.85 6.11
N SER A 196 -4.60 5.85 5.54
CA SER A 196 -3.43 5.24 6.19
C SER A 196 -2.33 6.29 6.33
N ARG A 197 -2.10 6.76 7.57
CA ARG A 197 -1.06 7.74 7.87
C ARG A 197 0.31 7.16 7.57
N HIS A 198 0.46 5.86 7.83
CA HIS A 198 1.66 5.12 7.50
C HIS A 198 1.93 5.17 5.99
N ASN A 199 0.98 4.74 5.14
CA ASN A 199 1.17 4.72 3.69
C ASN A 199 1.50 6.11 3.13
N LEU A 200 0.82 7.14 3.64
CA LEU A 200 1.06 8.54 3.23
C LEU A 200 2.48 9.03 3.54
N ILE A 201 3.19 8.49 4.53
CA ILE A 201 4.60 8.85 4.78
C ILE A 201 5.46 8.45 3.59
N TYR A 202 5.35 7.21 3.11
CA TYR A 202 6.11 6.72 1.96
C TYR A 202 5.69 7.42 0.69
N TRP A 203 4.38 7.55 0.45
CA TRP A 203 3.86 8.16 -0.77
C TRP A 203 4.25 9.64 -0.92
N ASN A 204 4.30 10.39 0.19
CA ASN A 204 4.78 11.77 0.19
C ASN A 204 6.30 11.89 0.33
N TYR A 205 7.04 10.77 0.25
CA TYR A 205 8.49 10.75 0.34
C TYR A 205 9.03 11.38 1.63
N HIS A 206 8.31 11.18 2.74
CA HIS A 206 8.75 11.58 4.08
C HIS A 206 9.72 10.55 4.68
N ASP A 207 10.27 10.89 5.84
CA ASP A 207 11.26 10.05 6.51
C ASP A 207 10.60 8.88 7.26
N TYR A 208 11.20 7.69 7.12
CA TYR A 208 10.80 6.48 7.82
C TYR A 208 11.99 5.53 8.04
N ILE A 209 11.85 4.66 9.04
CA ILE A 209 12.84 3.66 9.41
C ILE A 209 12.25 2.27 9.17
N GLY A 210 12.99 1.41 8.47
CA GLY A 210 12.68 -0.01 8.33
C GLY A 210 13.42 -0.85 9.36
N VAL A 211 12.69 -1.73 10.06
CA VAL A 211 13.26 -2.67 11.03
C VAL A 211 12.80 -4.08 10.69
N GLY A 212 13.75 -5.02 10.66
CA GLY A 212 13.53 -6.42 10.31
C GLY A 212 14.23 -6.83 9.01
N PRO A 213 14.28 -8.15 8.72
CA PRO A 213 14.93 -8.66 7.52
C PRO A 213 14.33 -8.07 6.24
N GLY A 214 15.17 -7.53 5.35
CA GLY A 214 14.76 -6.91 4.09
C GLY A 214 14.03 -5.57 4.22
N ALA A 215 13.96 -4.99 5.41
CA ALA A 215 13.30 -3.70 5.61
C ALA A 215 14.11 -2.55 4.98
N HIS A 216 13.40 -1.58 4.43
CA HIS A 216 13.97 -0.37 3.86
C HIS A 216 13.65 0.86 4.70
N GLY A 217 14.51 1.88 4.64
CA GLY A 217 14.31 3.18 5.28
C GLY A 217 14.72 4.32 4.36
N ARG A 218 14.08 5.49 4.52
CA ARG A 218 14.45 6.75 3.87
C ARG A 218 14.58 7.80 4.98
N LEU A 219 15.75 8.41 5.13
CA LEU A 219 16.03 9.34 6.22
C LEU A 219 16.70 10.61 5.71
N SER A 220 16.27 11.76 6.22
CA SER A 220 16.91 13.05 5.99
C SER A 220 17.74 13.41 7.22
N ILE A 221 19.07 13.40 7.11
CA ILE A 221 20.02 13.65 8.21
C ILE A 221 21.09 14.62 7.70
N ASP A 222 21.31 15.72 8.43
CA ASP A 222 22.32 16.76 8.12
C ASP A 222 22.29 17.24 6.65
N GLY A 223 21.08 17.44 6.12
CA GLY A 223 20.85 17.89 4.74
C GLY A 223 21.05 16.81 3.67
N ARG A 224 21.30 15.55 4.06
CA ARG A 224 21.49 14.41 3.15
C ARG A 224 20.28 13.51 3.19
N ARG A 225 19.89 12.99 2.03
CA ARG A 225 18.89 11.92 1.92
C ARG A 225 19.61 10.58 1.90
N LEU A 226 19.26 9.70 2.83
CA LEU A 226 19.85 8.38 2.99
C LEU A 226 18.80 7.31 2.73
N ALA A 227 19.11 6.34 1.87
CA ALA A 227 18.41 5.08 1.80
C ALA A 227 19.11 4.06 2.69
N THR A 228 18.33 3.29 3.44
CA THR A 228 18.85 2.18 4.25
C THR A 228 18.18 0.88 3.82
N GLU A 229 18.94 -0.20 3.69
CA GLU A 229 18.43 -1.55 3.41
C GLU A 229 19.00 -2.55 4.41
N ALA A 230 18.12 -3.29 5.08
CA ALA A 230 18.48 -4.41 5.94
C ALA A 230 18.73 -5.68 5.11
N ALA A 231 19.64 -6.53 5.57
CA ALA A 231 19.86 -7.84 4.96
C ALA A 231 18.55 -8.66 4.85
N LYS A 232 18.32 -9.29 3.70
CA LYS A 232 17.08 -10.03 3.41
C LYS A 232 16.97 -11.33 4.18
N ALA A 233 18.09 -12.04 4.36
CA ALA A 233 18.11 -13.29 5.10
C ALA A 233 18.06 -13.01 6.62
N PRO A 234 17.15 -13.64 7.38
CA PRO A 234 17.06 -13.42 8.83
C PRO A 234 18.36 -13.67 9.59
N ALA A 235 19.13 -14.69 9.20
CA ALA A 235 20.41 -15.00 9.84
C ALA A 235 21.42 -13.87 9.67
N ASP A 236 21.53 -13.32 8.45
CA ASP A 236 22.46 -12.22 8.14
C ASP A 236 22.02 -10.92 8.83
N TYR A 237 20.71 -10.65 8.86
CA TYR A 237 20.14 -9.51 9.59
C TYR A 237 20.49 -9.56 11.08
N LEU A 238 20.30 -10.72 11.72
CA LEU A 238 20.61 -10.90 13.13
C LEU A 238 22.12 -10.82 13.42
N ALA A 239 22.95 -11.33 12.52
CA ALA A 239 24.40 -11.27 12.66
C ALA A 239 24.95 -9.84 12.49
N GLY A 240 24.36 -9.04 11.61
CA GLY A 240 24.79 -7.66 11.33
C GLY A 240 24.48 -6.66 12.43
N GLY A 241 23.42 -6.88 13.23
CA GLY A 241 23.04 -5.97 14.30
C GLY A 241 22.82 -4.53 13.81
N ALA A 242 23.33 -3.54 14.56
CA ALA A 242 23.21 -2.13 14.20
C ALA A 242 23.99 -1.74 12.93
N ASP A 243 25.07 -2.47 12.62
CA ASP A 243 25.92 -2.22 11.45
C ASP A 243 25.47 -3.04 10.22
N GLY A 244 24.40 -3.82 10.34
CA GLY A 244 23.88 -4.71 9.30
C GLY A 244 23.09 -4.02 8.19
N TYR A 245 22.99 -2.69 8.21
CA TYR A 245 22.27 -1.90 7.22
C TYR A 245 23.22 -1.40 6.14
N ALA A 246 22.88 -1.66 4.88
CA ALA A 246 23.46 -0.92 3.77
C ALA A 246 22.91 0.51 3.79
N ILE A 247 23.79 1.50 3.66
CA ILE A 247 23.42 2.92 3.66
C ILE A 247 23.93 3.57 2.38
N GLU A 248 23.02 4.16 1.61
CA GLU A 248 23.32 4.89 0.39
C GLU A 248 22.88 6.35 0.54
N GLN A 249 23.73 7.29 0.14
CA GLN A 249 23.32 8.69 0.01
C GLN A 249 22.72 8.92 -1.38
N LEU A 250 21.45 9.30 -1.44
CA LEU A 250 20.73 9.55 -2.68
C LEU A 250 21.05 10.95 -3.22
N ASP A 251 21.44 11.01 -4.49
CA ASP A 251 21.57 12.28 -5.21
C ASP A 251 20.21 12.88 -5.59
N ALA A 252 20.22 14.08 -6.17
CA ALA A 252 18.98 14.77 -6.55
C ALA A 252 18.19 14.03 -7.64
N ALA A 253 18.86 13.27 -8.51
CA ALA A 253 18.22 12.51 -9.58
C ALA A 253 17.48 11.30 -9.02
N ALA A 254 18.12 10.51 -8.15
CA ALA A 254 17.52 9.38 -7.47
C ALA A 254 16.33 9.81 -6.61
N GLN A 255 16.46 10.93 -5.88
CA GLN A 255 15.36 11.49 -5.09
C GLN A 255 14.17 11.89 -5.96
N LEU A 256 14.41 12.47 -7.14
CA LEU A 256 13.34 12.82 -8.06
C LEU A 256 12.60 11.58 -8.57
N VAL A 257 13.34 10.53 -8.94
CA VAL A 257 12.78 9.24 -9.39
C VAL A 257 11.85 8.67 -8.31
N GLU A 258 12.30 8.63 -7.05
CA GLU A 258 11.47 8.12 -5.96
C GLU A 258 10.25 9.03 -5.69
N ARG A 259 10.43 10.37 -5.67
CA ARG A 259 9.33 11.34 -5.50
C ARG A 259 8.24 11.16 -6.56
N LEU A 260 8.61 11.05 -7.83
CA LEU A 260 7.65 10.85 -8.93
C LEU A 260 6.95 9.49 -8.79
N THR A 261 7.73 8.42 -8.62
CA THR A 261 7.21 7.04 -8.55
C THR A 261 6.23 6.82 -7.41
N MET A 262 6.51 7.42 -6.26
CA MET A 262 5.67 7.31 -5.07
C MET A 262 4.52 8.31 -5.11
N GLY A 263 4.81 9.59 -5.31
CA GLY A 263 3.81 10.62 -5.09
C GLY A 263 2.79 10.79 -6.22
N LEU A 264 3.09 10.38 -7.46
CA LEU A 264 2.06 10.38 -8.52
C LEU A 264 1.00 9.28 -8.35
N ARG A 265 1.20 8.35 -7.40
CA ARG A 265 0.15 7.40 -6.99
C ARG A 265 -0.92 8.07 -6.15
N LEU A 266 -0.61 9.19 -5.50
CA LEU A 266 -1.58 9.98 -4.75
C LEU A 266 -2.51 10.71 -5.71
N THR A 267 -3.80 10.79 -5.39
CA THR A 267 -4.76 11.68 -6.07
C THR A 267 -4.28 13.13 -6.02
N ASP A 268 -3.62 13.47 -4.93
CA ASP A 268 -3.06 14.77 -4.66
C ASP A 268 -1.79 15.08 -5.45
N GLY A 269 -1.11 14.06 -5.99
CA GLY A 269 0.14 14.17 -6.74
C GLY A 269 1.31 14.74 -5.95
N ILE A 270 2.28 15.31 -6.67
CA ILE A 270 3.50 15.90 -6.09
C ILE A 270 3.65 17.37 -6.40
N THR A 271 4.43 18.06 -5.56
CA THR A 271 4.88 19.42 -5.87
C THR A 271 6.22 19.34 -6.59
N LEU A 272 6.32 20.04 -7.72
CA LEU A 272 7.53 20.34 -8.47
C LEU A 272 7.93 21.79 -8.20
N TYR A 273 9.13 21.99 -7.68
CA TYR A 273 9.71 23.30 -7.44
C TYR A 273 10.48 23.79 -8.67
N ALA A 274 10.58 25.10 -8.84
CA ALA A 274 11.22 25.69 -10.03
C ALA A 274 12.70 25.30 -10.18
N ASP A 275 13.38 25.01 -9.07
CA ASP A 275 14.76 24.56 -8.98
C ASP A 275 14.90 23.03 -8.85
N ASP A 276 13.81 22.26 -8.96
CA ASP A 276 13.88 20.81 -8.92
C ASP A 276 14.73 20.28 -10.09
N TYR A 277 15.45 19.20 -9.81
CA TYR A 277 16.16 18.40 -10.83
C TYR A 277 15.25 17.93 -11.98
N PHE A 278 13.92 18.01 -11.78
CA PHE A 278 12.92 17.77 -12.82
C PHE A 278 13.18 18.62 -14.07
N TYR A 279 13.42 19.92 -13.90
CA TYR A 279 13.57 20.88 -15.00
C TYR A 279 15.00 20.98 -15.54
N ALA A 280 15.96 20.27 -14.93
CA ALA A 280 17.33 20.15 -15.46
C ALA A 280 17.39 19.37 -16.79
N ASP A 281 16.32 18.63 -17.13
CA ASP A 281 16.18 17.88 -18.36
C ASP A 281 15.06 18.46 -19.25
N GLU A 282 15.45 19.09 -20.36
CA GLU A 282 14.52 19.66 -21.34
C GLU A 282 13.65 18.58 -22.00
N ALA A 283 14.17 17.36 -22.19
CA ALA A 283 13.42 16.27 -22.78
C ALA A 283 12.30 15.81 -21.85
N ARG A 284 12.55 15.74 -20.54
CA ARG A 284 11.52 15.46 -19.53
C ARG A 284 10.39 16.50 -19.56
N THR A 285 10.74 17.77 -19.69
CA THR A 285 9.75 18.85 -19.78
C THR A 285 8.88 18.72 -21.03
N LYS A 286 9.47 18.35 -22.17
CA LYS A 286 8.72 18.06 -23.42
C LYS A 286 7.77 16.88 -23.25
N ARG A 287 8.22 15.79 -22.63
CA ARG A 287 7.38 14.61 -22.34
C ARG A 287 6.23 14.96 -21.41
N LEU A 288 6.48 15.76 -20.38
CA LEU A 288 5.42 16.29 -19.51
C LEU A 288 4.34 17.04 -20.31
N HIS A 289 4.73 17.94 -21.21
CA HIS A 289 3.76 18.67 -22.04
C HIS A 289 2.94 17.75 -22.96
N ALA A 290 3.55 16.68 -23.49
CA ALA A 290 2.82 15.66 -24.26
C ALA A 290 1.80 14.93 -23.38
N LEU A 291 2.20 14.48 -22.19
CA LEU A 291 1.30 13.82 -21.24
C LEU A 291 0.15 14.72 -20.76
N ILE A 292 0.38 16.04 -20.68
CA ILE A 292 -0.69 17.02 -20.40
C ILE A 292 -1.64 17.13 -21.60
N ALA A 293 -1.11 17.19 -22.82
CA ALA A 293 -1.92 17.26 -24.03
C ALA A 293 -2.80 16.01 -24.23
N ASP A 294 -2.32 14.85 -23.77
CA ASP A 294 -3.05 13.58 -23.80
C ASP A 294 -4.00 13.38 -22.60
N ASP A 295 -4.19 14.40 -21.75
CA ASP A 295 -5.01 14.33 -20.53
C ASP A 295 -4.58 13.18 -19.58
N LEU A 296 -3.28 12.88 -19.50
CA LEU A 296 -2.75 11.87 -18.58
C LEU A 296 -2.25 12.50 -17.28
N VAL A 297 -1.77 13.74 -17.32
CA VAL A 297 -1.38 14.48 -16.12
C VAL A 297 -1.84 15.93 -16.20
N THR A 298 -1.96 16.57 -15.04
CA THR A 298 -2.14 18.03 -14.92
C THR A 298 -0.98 18.62 -14.14
N LEU A 299 -0.56 19.84 -14.51
CA LEU A 299 0.37 20.64 -13.74
C LEU A 299 -0.28 22.00 -13.46
N ASP A 300 -0.70 22.22 -12.21
CA ASP A 300 -1.30 23.48 -11.77
C ASP A 300 -0.55 24.05 -10.57
N CYS A 301 -0.12 25.31 -10.65
CA CYS A 301 0.68 25.98 -9.61
C CYS A 301 1.87 25.13 -9.08
N GLY A 302 2.55 24.38 -9.95
CA GLY A 302 3.66 23.49 -9.57
C GLY A 302 3.23 22.13 -9.02
N ARG A 303 1.93 21.84 -8.91
CA ARG A 303 1.39 20.54 -8.48
C ARG A 303 1.16 19.64 -9.68
N LEU A 304 1.97 18.58 -9.83
CA LEU A 304 1.81 17.55 -10.84
C LEU A 304 0.91 16.43 -10.31
N ARG A 305 -0.18 16.13 -11.02
CA ARG A 305 -1.14 15.06 -10.66
C ARG A 305 -1.45 14.18 -11.87
N ALA A 306 -1.63 12.88 -11.64
CA ALA A 306 -2.24 12.02 -12.65
C ALA A 306 -3.75 12.32 -12.74
N THR A 307 -4.27 12.45 -13.96
CA THR A 307 -5.72 12.58 -14.19
C THR A 307 -6.42 11.23 -13.95
N ALA A 308 -7.75 11.18 -14.09
CA ALA A 308 -8.47 9.91 -14.09
C ALA A 308 -7.92 8.95 -15.18
N ASN A 309 -7.68 9.47 -16.39
CA ASN A 309 -7.11 8.70 -17.50
C ASN A 309 -5.66 8.28 -17.22
N GLY A 310 -4.84 9.18 -16.68
CA GLY A 310 -3.46 8.88 -16.32
C GLY A 310 -3.31 7.81 -15.25
N ARG A 311 -4.23 7.76 -14.29
CA ARG A 311 -4.21 6.75 -13.23
C ARG A 311 -4.43 5.33 -13.75
N ARG A 312 -5.22 5.15 -14.82
CA ARG A 312 -5.41 3.85 -15.47
C ARG A 312 -4.11 3.27 -16.03
N VAL A 313 -3.22 4.16 -16.48
CA VAL A 313 -1.95 3.81 -17.14
C VAL A 313 -0.74 4.39 -16.41
N LEU A 314 -0.83 4.53 -15.07
CA LEU A 314 0.14 5.31 -14.30
C LEU A 314 1.58 4.81 -14.45
N ASN A 315 1.78 3.48 -14.57
CA ASN A 315 3.11 2.92 -14.79
C ASN A 315 3.71 3.40 -16.13
N ALA A 316 2.92 3.55 -17.19
CA ALA A 316 3.37 4.09 -18.47
C ALA A 316 3.66 5.60 -18.38
N VAL A 317 2.82 6.35 -17.68
CA VAL A 317 3.06 7.79 -17.39
C VAL A 317 4.38 7.99 -16.65
N LEU A 318 4.63 7.18 -15.61
CA LEU A 318 5.87 7.22 -14.85
C LEU A 318 7.08 6.83 -15.70
N PHE A 319 6.96 5.76 -16.49
CA PHE A 319 8.02 5.33 -17.40
C PHE A 319 8.40 6.45 -18.38
N GLU A 320 7.41 7.12 -18.99
CA GLU A 320 7.66 8.20 -19.93
C GLU A 320 8.29 9.42 -19.24
N LEU A 321 7.85 9.80 -18.04
CA LEU A 321 8.47 10.91 -17.29
C LEU A 321 9.92 10.62 -16.90
N LEU A 322 10.23 9.37 -16.52
CA LEU A 322 11.51 8.97 -15.96
C LEU A 322 12.55 8.50 -16.98
N ARG A 323 12.18 8.45 -18.26
CA ARG A 323 13.03 8.01 -19.36
C ARG A 323 14.28 8.87 -19.59
#